data_AF-A0A2P2JG28-F1
#
_entry.id   AF-A0A2P2JG28-F1
#
_cell.length_a   1.000
_cell.length_b   1.000
_cell.length_c   1.000
_cell.angle_alpha   90.00
_cell.angle_beta   90.00
_cell.angle_gamma   90.00
#
_symmetry.space_group_name_H-M   'P 1'
#
loop_
_entity.id
_entity.type
_entity.pdbx_description
1 polymer ?
#
loop_
_entity_poly.entity_id
_entity_poly.type
_entity_poly.pdbx_seq_one_letter_code
_entity_poly.pdbx_strand_id
1 'polypeptide(L)'
;METFYRFSLRLRPLSLAEKCLRPTTFAPISRSIRIPVSKPEFISPSPRFTTRRKSHSSLSVAKAGWLLGLGEKKKLILPDIVKAGDPVLHEPAREVDPEEIGSERIQKMIDDMVRVMRAAPGVGLAAPQIGIPLRIIVLEDTREFISYAPKEEIKAQDRRPFDLLVILNPKLKKKGHKTACFFEGCLR
;
A
#
# COMPACT_ATOMS: atom_id res chain seq x y z
N MET A 1 42.11 10.11 4.72
CA MET A 1 41.72 10.23 3.30
C MET A 1 41.01 8.93 2.93
N GLU A 2 39.72 8.81 3.27
CA GLU A 2 38.90 7.68 2.81
C GLU A 2 37.52 8.21 2.46
N THR A 3 37.19 8.03 1.18
CA THR A 3 36.03 8.52 0.45
C THR A 3 34.79 7.70 0.78
N PHE A 4 33.79 8.34 1.38
CA PHE A 4 32.46 7.75 1.57
C PHE A 4 31.72 7.67 0.22
N TYR A 5 31.38 6.45 -0.21
CA TYR A 5 30.48 6.23 -1.34
C TYR A 5 29.03 6.52 -0.92
N ARG A 6 28.52 7.67 -1.35
CA ARG A 6 27.12 8.08 -1.21
C ARG A 6 26.31 7.51 -2.38
N PHE A 7 25.65 6.37 -2.18
CA PHE A 7 24.62 5.91 -3.13
C PHE A 7 23.31 6.66 -2.88
N SER A 8 23.10 7.72 -3.64
CA SER A 8 21.82 8.43 -3.75
C SER A 8 21.12 7.95 -5.00
N LEU A 9 20.19 7.01 -4.89
CA LEU A 9 19.28 6.68 -5.99
C LEU A 9 18.26 7.82 -6.15
N ARG A 10 18.62 8.82 -6.96
CA ARG A 10 17.64 9.79 -7.49
C ARG A 10 16.84 9.08 -8.57
N LEU A 11 15.62 8.66 -8.25
CA LEU A 11 14.64 8.28 -9.26
C LEU A 11 14.27 9.55 -10.06
N ARG A 12 14.60 9.56 -11.36
CA ARG A 12 14.15 10.59 -12.29
C ARG A 12 12.74 10.27 -12.79
N PRO A 13 11.94 11.27 -13.19
CA PRO A 13 10.57 11.06 -13.63
C PRO A 13 10.50 10.38 -15.00
N LEU A 14 9.51 9.50 -15.17
CA LEU A 14 9.14 8.91 -16.46
C LEU A 14 8.58 10.01 -17.37
N SER A 15 9.28 10.29 -18.47
CA SER A 15 8.76 11.15 -19.55
C SER A 15 7.87 10.32 -20.50
N LEU A 16 6.65 10.78 -20.66
CA LEU A 16 5.65 10.27 -21.60
C LEU A 16 5.96 10.81 -23.00
N ALA A 17 6.19 9.93 -23.98
CA ALA A 17 6.17 10.29 -25.40
C ALA A 17 5.85 9.05 -26.25
N GLU A 18 4.67 9.09 -26.86
CA GLU A 18 4.17 8.14 -27.85
C GLU A 18 5.02 8.14 -29.11
N LYS A 19 5.08 7.00 -29.81
CA LYS A 19 4.87 6.94 -31.27
C LYS A 19 4.66 5.50 -31.75
N CYS A 20 3.50 5.32 -32.36
CA CYS A 20 2.98 4.15 -33.05
C CYS A 20 3.86 3.73 -34.23
N LEU A 21 4.10 2.42 -34.40
CA LEU A 21 4.29 1.79 -35.71
C LEU A 21 3.66 0.38 -35.73
N ARG A 22 3.07 0.07 -36.88
CA ARG A 22 2.05 -0.96 -37.17
C ARG A 22 2.63 -2.38 -37.30
N PRO A 23 1.86 -3.45 -37.07
CA PRO A 23 2.19 -4.78 -37.58
C PRO A 23 1.44 -5.09 -38.88
N THR A 24 2.19 -5.48 -39.91
CA THR A 24 1.67 -5.98 -41.18
C THR A 24 1.49 -7.50 -41.09
N THR A 25 0.30 -7.94 -41.49
CA THR A 25 -0.16 -9.29 -41.84
C THR A 25 0.86 -10.19 -42.53
N PHE A 26 0.89 -11.48 -42.16
CA PHE A 26 0.96 -12.62 -43.10
C PHE A 26 0.40 -13.90 -42.44
N ALA A 27 -0.67 -14.45 -43.01
CA ALA A 27 -1.07 -15.86 -42.90
C ALA A 27 -0.62 -16.58 -44.19
N PRO A 28 -0.49 -17.94 -44.20
CA PRO A 28 -1.61 -18.71 -44.75
C PRO A 28 -1.83 -20.15 -44.19
N ILE A 29 -3.10 -20.62 -44.25
CA ILE A 29 -3.60 -21.90 -44.87
C ILE A 29 -2.95 -23.22 -44.39
N SER A 30 -3.59 -24.35 -44.07
CA SER A 30 -4.96 -24.90 -44.03
C SER A 30 -4.82 -26.38 -43.64
N ARG A 31 -5.75 -26.96 -42.88
CA ARG A 31 -6.60 -28.10 -43.27
C ARG A 31 -7.33 -28.70 -42.08
N SER A 32 -8.63 -28.89 -42.25
CA SER A 32 -9.56 -29.49 -41.30
C SER A 32 -9.64 -31.00 -41.53
N ILE A 33 -9.79 -31.80 -40.47
CA ILE A 33 -10.57 -33.06 -40.50
C ILE A 33 -11.44 -33.13 -39.24
N ARG A 34 -12.66 -33.63 -39.45
CA ARG A 34 -13.84 -33.69 -38.59
C ARG A 34 -13.88 -34.95 -37.71
N ILE A 35 -14.22 -34.79 -36.41
CA ILE A 35 -15.24 -35.46 -35.51
C ILE A 35 -15.48 -37.00 -35.60
N PRO A 36 -16.27 -37.73 -34.74
CA PRO A 36 -16.74 -37.62 -33.32
C PRO A 36 -16.64 -38.94 -32.49
N VAL A 37 -17.31 -38.96 -31.30
CA VAL A 37 -17.99 -40.10 -30.61
C VAL A 37 -17.15 -40.75 -29.48
N SER A 38 -17.63 -41.06 -28.26
CA SER A 38 -18.85 -40.77 -27.45
C SER A 38 -18.60 -41.28 -26.02
N LYS A 39 -19.20 -40.66 -25.00
CA LYS A 39 -19.41 -41.25 -23.65
C LYS A 39 -20.67 -42.13 -23.65
N PRO A 40 -20.76 -43.18 -22.80
CA PRO A 40 -22.04 -43.78 -22.44
C PRO A 40 -22.56 -43.26 -21.09
N GLU A 41 -23.84 -42.87 -21.09
CA GLU A 41 -24.72 -42.69 -19.92
C GLU A 41 -25.39 -44.02 -19.58
N PHE A 42 -25.77 -44.29 -18.33
CA PHE A 42 -26.88 -45.20 -18.03
C PHE A 42 -27.65 -44.83 -16.74
N ILE A 43 -28.93 -44.47 -16.95
CA ILE A 43 -30.17 -44.74 -16.22
C ILE A 43 -30.50 -44.06 -14.87
N SER A 44 -31.64 -43.36 -14.91
CA SER A 44 -32.52 -42.94 -13.81
C SER A 44 -33.75 -43.87 -13.70
N PRO A 45 -34.58 -43.73 -12.65
CA PRO A 45 -35.98 -43.41 -12.94
C PRO A 45 -36.61 -42.37 -12.01
N SER A 46 -37.59 -41.66 -12.57
CA SER A 46 -38.39 -40.55 -12.01
C SER A 46 -39.59 -41.04 -11.18
N PRO A 47 -40.39 -40.12 -10.59
CA PRO A 47 -41.68 -39.89 -11.21
C PRO A 47 -42.14 -38.41 -11.31
N ARG A 48 -43.16 -38.27 -12.15
CA ARG A 48 -43.78 -37.08 -12.75
C ARG A 48 -44.60 -36.27 -11.74
N PHE A 49 -44.70 -34.96 -11.98
CA PHE A 49 -45.98 -34.24 -11.90
C PHE A 49 -46.06 -33.16 -12.99
N THR A 50 -47.25 -33.06 -13.58
CA THR A 50 -47.62 -32.22 -14.72
C THR A 50 -48.11 -30.84 -14.23
N THR A 51 -47.86 -29.77 -14.98
CA THR A 51 -48.91 -28.96 -15.66
C THR A 51 -48.36 -27.68 -16.30
N ARG A 52 -48.68 -27.54 -17.60
CA ARG A 52 -49.18 -26.36 -18.33
C ARG A 52 -48.25 -25.15 -18.63
N ARG A 53 -47.96 -25.02 -19.93
CA ARG A 53 -47.45 -23.86 -20.67
C ARG A 53 -48.24 -22.57 -20.43
N LYS A 54 -47.53 -21.43 -20.49
CA LYS A 54 -47.83 -20.34 -21.44
C LYS A 54 -46.57 -19.48 -21.67
N SER A 55 -46.19 -19.39 -22.94
CA SER A 55 -45.18 -18.52 -23.51
C SER A 55 -45.83 -17.17 -23.85
N HIS A 56 -45.20 -16.07 -23.44
CA HIS A 56 -45.35 -14.78 -24.11
C HIS A 56 -43.96 -14.16 -24.26
N SER A 57 -43.53 -14.10 -25.51
CA SER A 57 -42.39 -13.31 -25.97
C SER A 57 -42.76 -11.83 -25.91
N SER A 58 -41.93 -11.03 -25.28
CA SER A 58 -41.83 -9.60 -25.59
C SER A 58 -40.35 -9.22 -25.60
N LEU A 59 -39.84 -8.97 -26.81
CA LEU A 59 -38.63 -8.20 -27.01
C LEU A 59 -38.81 -6.84 -26.33
N SER A 60 -37.91 -6.50 -25.42
CA SER A 60 -37.65 -5.11 -25.07
C SER A 60 -36.15 -4.90 -24.97
N VAL A 61 -35.61 -4.35 -26.05
CA VAL A 61 -34.35 -3.59 -26.18
C VAL A 61 -33.57 -3.47 -24.86
N ALA A 62 -32.56 -4.32 -24.67
CA ALA A 62 -31.52 -4.08 -23.69
C ALA A 62 -30.66 -2.91 -24.20
N LYS A 63 -31.08 -1.70 -23.85
CA LYS A 63 -30.34 -0.47 -24.08
C LYS A 63 -29.00 -0.63 -23.37
N ALA A 64 -27.92 -0.64 -24.15
CA ALA A 64 -26.55 -0.69 -23.66
C ALA A 64 -26.31 0.54 -22.76
N GLY A 65 -26.47 0.35 -21.45
CA GLY A 65 -26.18 1.34 -20.43
C GLY A 65 -24.68 1.38 -20.18
N TRP A 66 -23.93 2.05 -21.04
CA TRP A 66 -22.54 2.46 -20.80
C TRP A 66 -22.50 3.66 -19.86
N LEU A 67 -23.14 3.56 -18.70
CA LEU A 67 -23.14 4.65 -17.72
C LEU A 67 -23.06 4.12 -16.30
N LEU A 68 -22.09 4.70 -15.61
CA LEU A 68 -21.84 4.62 -14.17
C LEU A 68 -21.07 3.39 -13.72
N GLY A 69 -19.84 3.28 -14.24
CA GLY A 69 -18.71 2.91 -13.38
C GLY A 69 -18.52 3.98 -12.31
N LEU A 70 -19.48 4.08 -11.38
CA LEU A 70 -19.32 4.80 -10.13
C LEU A 70 -18.39 3.92 -9.31
N GLY A 71 -17.08 4.03 -9.61
CA GLY A 71 -16.05 3.34 -8.86
C GLY A 71 -16.29 3.65 -7.38
N GLU A 72 -16.68 2.62 -6.64
CA GLU A 72 -16.90 2.77 -5.20
C GLU A 72 -15.60 3.34 -4.64
N LYS A 73 -15.65 4.59 -4.18
CA LYS A 73 -14.55 5.20 -3.47
C LYS A 73 -14.42 4.42 -2.18
N LYS A 74 -13.63 3.34 -2.19
CA LYS A 74 -13.26 2.60 -0.99
C LYS A 74 -12.73 3.63 -0.01
N LYS A 75 -13.53 3.94 1.01
CA LYS A 75 -13.14 4.81 2.11
C LYS A 75 -11.88 4.19 2.70
N LEU A 76 -10.74 4.84 2.51
CA LEU A 76 -9.47 4.37 3.06
C LEU A 76 -9.55 4.55 4.57
N ILE A 77 -9.83 3.45 5.27
CA ILE A 77 -9.82 3.40 6.73
C ILE A 77 -8.36 3.28 7.13
N LEU A 78 -7.85 4.32 7.80
CA LEU A 78 -6.50 4.30 8.38
C LEU A 78 -6.51 3.49 9.67
N PRO A 79 -5.40 2.82 10.02
CA PRO A 79 -5.30 2.14 11.30
C PRO A 79 -5.27 3.16 12.45
N ASP A 80 -5.92 2.82 13.55
CA ASP A 80 -5.94 3.64 14.75
C ASP A 80 -4.62 3.57 15.51
N ILE A 81 -4.29 4.64 16.24
CA ILE A 81 -3.13 4.67 17.12
C ILE A 81 -3.51 3.98 18.45
N VAL A 82 -2.73 2.96 18.78
CA VAL A 82 -2.84 2.15 19.99
C VAL A 82 -2.61 3.00 21.24
N LYS A 83 -3.42 2.76 22.27
CA LYS A 83 -3.37 3.49 23.54
C LYS A 83 -2.38 2.87 24.53
N ALA A 84 -1.91 3.69 25.47
CA ALA A 84 -1.03 3.23 26.53
C ALA A 84 -1.69 2.09 27.34
N GLY A 85 -0.91 1.05 27.64
CA GLY A 85 -1.39 -0.17 28.31
C GLY A 85 -1.56 -1.36 27.37
N ASP A 86 -1.60 -1.15 26.05
CA ASP A 86 -1.61 -2.25 25.09
C ASP A 86 -0.25 -3.00 25.10
N PRO A 87 -0.24 -4.33 25.22
CA PRO A 87 0.99 -5.13 25.27
C PRO A 87 1.92 -4.91 24.07
N VAL A 88 1.39 -4.58 22.88
CA VAL A 88 2.22 -4.36 21.68
C VAL A 88 3.23 -3.22 21.87
N LEU A 89 2.94 -2.26 22.76
CA LEU A 89 3.81 -1.13 23.07
C LEU A 89 4.88 -1.47 24.12
N HIS A 90 4.76 -2.64 24.76
CA HIS A 90 5.62 -3.08 25.86
C HIS A 90 6.49 -4.30 25.50
N GLU A 91 6.27 -4.89 24.32
CA GLU A 91 7.04 -6.03 23.82
C GLU A 91 8.07 -5.63 22.75
N PRO A 92 9.25 -6.29 22.69
CA PRO A 92 10.21 -6.06 21.63
C PRO A 92 9.65 -6.41 20.25
N ALA A 93 9.64 -5.44 19.34
CA ALA A 93 9.22 -5.65 17.96
C ALA A 93 10.18 -6.59 17.19
N ARG A 94 9.61 -7.39 16.28
CA ARG A 94 10.34 -8.34 15.43
C ARG A 94 11.03 -7.66 14.27
N GLU A 95 12.14 -8.22 13.80
CA GLU A 95 12.79 -7.75 12.58
C GLU A 95 11.92 -8.05 11.36
N VAL A 96 11.99 -7.16 10.36
CA VAL A 96 11.43 -7.39 9.04
C VAL A 96 12.44 -8.23 8.25
N ASP A 97 11.97 -9.26 7.57
CA ASP A 97 12.79 -10.04 6.65
C ASP A 97 13.28 -9.13 5.49
N PRO A 98 14.59 -9.06 5.19
CA PRO A 98 15.11 -8.30 4.06
C PRO A 98 14.43 -8.61 2.72
N GLU A 99 13.99 -9.85 2.50
CA GLU A 99 13.31 -10.27 1.26
C GLU A 99 11.89 -9.68 1.15
N GLU A 100 11.24 -9.45 2.29
CA GLU A 100 9.87 -8.93 2.37
C GLU A 100 9.80 -7.41 2.25
N ILE A 101 10.93 -6.68 2.30
CA ILE A 101 10.94 -5.20 2.29
C ILE A 101 10.26 -4.64 1.03
N GLY A 102 10.47 -5.29 -0.11
CA GLY A 102 9.84 -4.92 -1.38
C GLY A 102 8.43 -5.46 -1.59
N SER A 103 7.92 -6.28 -0.67
CA SER A 103 6.59 -6.87 -0.79
C SER A 103 5.50 -5.79 -0.73
N GLU A 104 4.39 -6.03 -1.45
CA GLU A 104 3.22 -5.16 -1.39
C GLU A 104 2.69 -4.98 0.04
N ARG A 105 2.83 -6.03 0.87
CA ARG A 105 2.41 -6.03 2.27
C ARG A 105 3.20 -5.00 3.09
N ILE A 106 4.53 -5.00 2.99
CA ILE A 106 5.37 -4.05 3.75
C ILE A 106 5.23 -2.64 3.18
N GLN A 107 5.16 -2.48 1.86
CA GLN A 107 4.98 -1.17 1.24
C GLN A 107 3.64 -0.53 1.65
N LYS A 108 2.54 -1.29 1.62
CA LYS A 108 1.23 -0.80 2.07
C LYS A 108 1.25 -0.40 3.55
N MET A 109 1.95 -1.17 4.39
CA MET A 109 2.09 -0.87 5.81
C MET A 109 2.86 0.44 6.04
N ILE A 110 3.95 0.66 5.31
CA ILE A 110 4.71 1.92 5.35
C ILE A 110 3.81 3.08 4.91
N ASP A 111 3.03 2.92 3.83
CA ASP A 111 2.09 3.94 3.36
C ASP A 111 1.05 4.30 4.44
N ASP A 112 0.48 3.29 5.10
CA ASP A 112 -0.49 3.48 6.17
C ASP A 112 0.17 4.18 7.38
N MET A 113 1.40 3.82 7.76
CA MET A 113 2.17 4.51 8.81
C MET A 113 2.41 5.99 8.49
N VAL A 114 2.81 6.31 7.26
CA VAL A 114 3.03 7.70 6.83
C VAL A 114 1.72 8.50 6.86
N ARG A 115 0.62 7.90 6.41
CA ARG A 115 -0.71 8.54 6.46
C ARG A 115 -1.15 8.80 7.89
N VAL A 116 -0.97 7.84 8.80
CA VAL A 116 -1.30 8.01 10.22
C VAL A 116 -0.44 9.09 10.87
N MET A 117 0.88 9.09 10.64
CA MET A 117 1.80 10.11 11.15
C MET A 117 1.38 11.52 10.75
N ARG A 118 1.02 11.71 9.48
CA ARG A 118 0.58 13.00 8.94
C ARG A 118 -0.83 13.40 9.39
N ALA A 119 -1.71 12.43 9.63
CA ALA A 119 -3.06 12.69 10.14
C ALA A 119 -3.07 13.07 11.63
N ALA A 120 -2.13 12.54 12.42
CA ALA A 120 -1.97 12.81 13.85
C ALA A 120 -0.86 13.86 14.13
N PRO A 121 -0.73 14.89 13.29
CA PRO A 121 0.49 15.67 12.98
C PRO A 121 1.72 15.43 13.88
N GLY A 122 2.34 14.25 13.76
CA GLY A 122 3.54 13.88 14.50
C GLY A 122 4.79 13.94 13.62
N VAL A 123 5.96 14.10 14.25
CA VAL A 123 7.26 14.07 13.56
C VAL A 123 7.84 12.65 13.38
N GLY A 124 7.16 11.65 13.95
CA GLY A 124 7.56 10.25 13.86
C GLY A 124 6.49 9.27 14.33
N LEU A 125 6.53 8.05 13.78
CA LEU A 125 5.65 6.95 14.15
C LEU A 125 6.38 5.61 14.03
N ALA A 126 6.22 4.73 15.02
CA ALA A 126 6.71 3.36 15.00
C ALA A 126 5.57 2.38 14.72
N ALA A 127 5.84 1.29 14.00
CA ALA A 127 4.84 0.28 13.64
C ALA A 127 4.03 -0.28 14.85
N PRO A 128 4.63 -0.49 16.04
CA PRO A 128 3.85 -0.92 17.21
C PRO A 128 2.74 0.06 17.62
N GLN A 129 2.89 1.35 17.35
CA GLN A 129 1.86 2.36 17.66
C GLN A 129 0.59 2.18 16.84
N ILE A 130 0.61 1.40 15.76
CA ILE A 130 -0.58 1.03 14.96
C ILE A 130 -0.87 -0.48 15.06
N GLY A 131 -0.40 -1.14 16.12
CA GLY A 131 -0.68 -2.54 16.41
C GLY A 131 0.20 -3.54 15.65
N ILE A 132 1.30 -3.08 15.04
CA ILE A 132 2.16 -3.94 14.22
C ILE A 132 3.49 -4.20 14.93
N PRO A 133 3.78 -5.43 15.38
CA PRO A 133 4.98 -5.75 16.16
C PRO A 133 6.21 -5.97 15.25
N LEU A 134 6.52 -4.98 14.39
CA LEU A 134 7.67 -4.98 13.48
C LEU A 134 8.59 -3.77 13.72
N ARG A 135 9.87 -3.91 13.44
CA ARG A 135 10.88 -2.86 13.56
C ARG A 135 10.88 -1.93 12.35
N ILE A 136 9.84 -1.10 12.26
CA ILE A 136 9.70 -0.08 11.22
C ILE A 136 9.42 1.25 11.92
N ILE A 137 10.14 2.29 11.51
CA ILE A 137 9.89 3.67 11.92
C ILE A 137 9.79 4.57 10.70
N VAL A 138 8.90 5.55 10.78
CA VAL A 138 8.79 6.66 9.82
C VAL A 138 9.01 7.97 10.56
N LEU A 139 9.74 8.90 9.94
CA LEU A 139 10.11 10.19 10.53
C LEU A 139 10.00 11.27 9.45
N GLU A 140 9.47 12.43 9.80
CA GLU A 140 9.40 13.60 8.91
C GLU A 140 9.29 14.88 9.76
N ASP A 141 10.09 15.89 9.48
CA ASP A 141 9.96 17.21 10.13
C ASP A 141 10.03 18.31 9.06
N THR A 142 8.87 18.89 8.75
CA THR A 142 8.74 19.85 7.64
C THR A 142 9.04 21.27 8.11
N ARG A 143 9.35 22.15 7.16
CA ARG A 143 9.52 23.59 7.46
C ARG A 143 8.26 24.21 8.06
N GLU A 144 7.09 23.75 7.62
CA GLU A 144 5.79 24.17 8.14
C GLU A 144 5.63 23.78 9.61
N PHE A 145 5.92 22.52 9.97
CA PHE A 145 5.86 22.06 11.36
C PHE A 145 6.85 22.78 12.28
N ILE A 146 8.05 23.06 11.78
CA ILE A 146 9.05 23.82 12.52
C ILE A 146 8.60 25.27 12.75
N SER A 147 7.90 25.88 11.78
CA SER A 147 7.47 27.28 11.88
C SER A 147 6.43 27.57 12.97
N TYR A 148 5.78 26.53 13.52
CA TYR A 148 4.85 26.69 14.65
C TYR A 148 5.56 26.97 15.98
N ALA A 149 6.86 26.68 16.07
CA ALA A 149 7.65 26.90 17.28
C ALA A 149 8.35 28.28 17.29
N PRO A 150 8.59 28.89 18.46
CA PRO A 150 9.41 30.10 18.59
C PRO A 150 10.84 29.91 18.06
N LYS A 151 11.42 30.95 17.45
CA LYS A 151 12.76 30.88 16.83
C LYS A 151 13.86 30.55 17.85
N GLU A 152 13.71 31.05 19.06
CA GLU A 152 14.60 30.81 20.18
C GLU A 152 14.62 29.32 20.56
N GLU A 153 13.44 28.68 20.56
CA GLU A 153 13.27 27.28 20.90
C GLU A 153 13.82 26.36 19.80
N ILE A 154 13.52 26.66 18.52
CA ILE A 154 14.08 25.96 17.36
C ILE A 154 15.61 25.96 17.41
N LYS A 155 16.21 27.13 17.72
CA LYS A 155 17.66 27.28 17.84
C LYS A 155 18.22 26.49 19.02
N ALA A 156 17.55 26.51 20.17
CA ALA A 156 17.98 25.76 21.35
C ALA A 156 17.93 24.24 21.12
N GLN A 157 16.90 23.75 20.42
CA GLN A 157 16.72 22.32 20.09
C GLN A 157 17.60 21.84 18.93
N ASP A 158 18.30 22.73 18.22
CA ASP A 158 18.95 22.46 16.93
C ASP A 158 18.00 21.75 15.93
N ARG A 159 16.72 22.16 15.95
CA ARG A 159 15.67 21.53 15.14
C ARG A 159 15.78 21.99 13.69
N ARG A 160 15.94 21.05 12.77
CA ARG A 160 16.13 21.31 11.33
C ARG A 160 15.20 20.43 10.52
N PRO A 161 14.68 20.93 9.39
CA PRO A 161 13.80 20.14 8.55
C PRO A 161 14.57 18.99 7.91
N PHE A 162 13.90 17.84 7.77
CA PHE A 162 14.40 16.70 7.03
C PHE A 162 13.25 16.01 6.28
N ASP A 163 13.56 15.48 5.10
CA ASP A 163 12.60 14.78 4.25
C ASP A 163 12.15 13.46 4.91
N LEU A 164 11.01 12.93 4.46
CA LEU A 164 10.49 11.64 4.94
C LEU A 164 11.57 10.54 4.92
N LEU A 165 11.84 9.98 6.10
CA LEU A 165 12.73 8.84 6.30
C LEU A 165 11.92 7.63 6.75
N VAL A 166 12.11 6.52 6.05
CA VAL A 166 11.58 5.21 6.43
C VAL A 166 12.76 4.31 6.74
N ILE A 167 12.82 3.77 7.96
CA ILE A 167 13.94 2.94 8.41
C ILE A 167 13.39 1.62 8.93
N LEU A 168 13.84 0.53 8.31
CA LEU A 168 13.54 -0.83 8.72
C LEU A 168 14.73 -1.41 9.48
N ASN A 169 14.44 -2.20 10.51
CA ASN A 169 15.43 -2.82 11.39
C ASN A 169 16.50 -1.83 11.92
N PRO A 170 16.13 -0.61 12.39
CA PRO A 170 17.10 0.38 12.84
C PRO A 170 17.96 -0.14 14.01
N LYS A 171 19.27 0.13 13.95
CA LYS A 171 20.21 -0.08 15.07
C LYS A 171 20.89 1.24 15.40
N LEU A 172 20.53 1.83 16.54
CA LEU A 172 21.05 3.12 16.98
C LEU A 172 22.33 2.93 17.81
N LYS A 173 23.41 3.65 17.45
CA LYS A 173 24.66 3.71 18.21
C LYS A 173 24.96 5.16 18.59
N LYS A 174 25.30 5.41 19.86
CA LYS A 174 25.72 6.74 20.33
C LYS A 174 27.06 7.11 19.69
N LYS A 175 27.18 8.31 19.13
CA LYS A 175 28.43 8.84 18.57
C LYS A 175 29.30 9.60 19.59
N GLY A 176 28.78 9.91 20.78
CA GLY A 176 29.48 10.65 21.84
C GLY A 176 28.68 10.73 23.14
N HIS A 177 29.12 11.59 24.08
CA HIS A 177 28.53 11.73 25.43
C HIS A 177 27.67 12.98 25.63
N LYS A 178 27.51 13.83 24.61
CA LYS A 178 26.68 15.04 24.71
C LYS A 178 25.20 14.67 24.89
N THR A 179 24.51 15.36 25.79
CA THR A 179 23.08 15.18 26.09
C THR A 179 22.36 16.52 26.11
N ALA A 180 21.05 16.51 25.87
CA ALA A 180 20.17 17.67 25.99
C ALA A 180 18.86 17.26 26.66
N CYS A 181 18.16 18.22 27.27
CA CYS A 181 16.90 17.99 27.99
C CYS A 181 15.82 18.94 27.46
N PHE A 182 14.76 18.37 26.90
CA PHE A 182 13.59 19.08 26.37
C PHE A 182 12.32 18.30 26.71
N PHE A 183 11.17 18.93 26.49
CA PHE A 183 9.89 18.24 26.60
C PHE A 183 9.64 17.39 25.36
N GLU A 184 9.12 16.18 25.57
CA GLU A 184 8.74 15.25 24.50
C GLU A 184 7.27 14.85 24.65
N GLY A 185 6.63 14.58 23.51
CA GLY A 185 5.28 14.04 23.42
C GLY A 185 5.27 12.70 22.67
N CYS A 186 4.15 11.97 22.76
CA CYS A 186 3.93 10.73 22.02
C CYS A 186 2.50 10.71 21.48
N LEU A 187 2.28 10.13 20.30
CA LEU A 187 0.99 10.11 19.60
C LEU A 187 -0.08 9.18 20.21
N ARG A 188 0.27 8.42 21.26
CA ARG A 188 -0.59 7.41 21.90
C ARG A 188 -1.65 8.02 22.80
#